data_AF-A0A1H1LKX9-F1
#
_entry.id   AF-A0A1H1LKX9-F1
#
_cell.length_a   1.000
_cell.length_b   1.000
_cell.length_c   1.000
_cell.angle_alpha   90.00
_cell.angle_beta   90.00
_cell.angle_gamma   90.00
#
_symmetry.space_group_name_H-M   'P 1'
#
loop_
_entity.id
_entity.type
_entity.pdbx_description
1 polymer ?
#
loop_
_entity_poly.entity_id
_entity_poly.type
_entity_poly.pdbx_seq_one_letter_code
_entity_poly.pdbx_strand_id
1 'polypeptide(L)'
;MIKIFRNIRHNLLNEGKNVKYFKYAIGEIFLVVIGILIALQINNWNENRKSDAIRKNYYAQILQDLGKDYIFLRGNISWLNANITLYKKYQEDFAKQKSVKDLIIRSGKLNYYFKYIKFNVNTIETLQNTGDIKLIPTEIRNKLIDLKRLQDIQVNTASGNYDSFMKEFMNATKLGFMPNVFDKLIKSNQSNQLYKDLKVEDNFSKIALIINSAYSLKDITEQEQLKSSTLMLASINNLFNLINEELGNPYANIESVTNSLLKLETLIESGKTIDEIIAVIKKQDKNAPVYDISESYINALGYWYINTAKNNKDALKIFKLNTELYPKAWNTYDSYGECLLLLGDTENGIKAYKKSLELNPKNQSALKVLSKLKVDN
;
A
#
# COMPACT_ATOMS: atom_id res chain seq x y z
N MET A 1 44.93 -18.20 20.78
CA MET A 1 45.72 -17.24 21.58
C MET A 1 46.91 -16.80 20.74
N ILE A 2 47.07 -15.51 20.46
CA ILE A 2 48.19 -15.02 19.64
C ILE A 2 49.50 -15.42 20.35
N LYS A 3 50.42 -16.08 19.63
CA LYS A 3 51.66 -16.69 20.19
C LYS A 3 52.43 -15.74 21.12
N ILE A 4 52.39 -14.44 20.80
CA ILE A 4 53.06 -13.37 21.52
C ILE A 4 52.55 -13.25 22.97
N PHE A 5 51.22 -13.16 23.19
CA PHE A 5 50.65 -13.04 24.54
C PHE A 5 50.88 -14.29 25.39
N ARG A 6 50.87 -15.46 24.75
CA ARG A 6 51.19 -16.73 25.41
C ARG A 6 52.63 -16.76 25.92
N ASN A 7 53.59 -16.31 25.12
CA ASN A 7 55.01 -16.29 25.49
C ASN A 7 55.30 -15.28 26.62
N ILE A 8 54.66 -14.10 26.59
CA ILE A 8 54.79 -13.10 27.66
C ILE A 8 54.31 -13.65 29.01
N ARG A 9 53.17 -14.35 29.03
CA ARG A 9 52.65 -14.97 30.25
C ARG A 9 53.55 -16.08 30.81
N HIS A 10 54.11 -16.93 29.94
CA HIS A 10 55.07 -17.95 30.36
C HIS A 10 56.32 -17.34 30.97
N ASN A 11 56.87 -16.28 30.38
CA ASN A 11 58.03 -15.59 30.93
C ASN A 11 57.73 -14.94 32.30
N LEU A 12 56.55 -14.32 32.45
CA LEU A 12 56.12 -13.71 33.73
C LEU A 12 55.93 -14.73 34.86
N LEU A 13 55.50 -15.96 34.54
CA LEU A 13 55.42 -17.08 35.47
C LEU A 13 56.82 -17.58 35.86
N ASN A 14 57.71 -17.77 34.89
CA ASN A 14 59.07 -18.25 35.12
C ASN A 14 59.91 -17.29 35.97
N GLU A 15 59.62 -15.99 35.93
CA GLU A 15 60.28 -14.95 36.74
C GLU A 15 59.64 -14.74 38.13
N GLY A 16 58.64 -15.53 38.53
CA GLY A 16 57.95 -15.39 39.82
C GLY A 16 57.03 -14.17 39.94
N LYS A 17 56.71 -13.47 38.82
CA LYS A 17 55.94 -12.21 38.80
C LYS A 17 54.43 -12.46 38.72
N ASN A 18 53.89 -13.21 39.69
CA ASN A 18 52.49 -13.69 39.69
C ASN A 18 51.44 -12.58 39.54
N VAL A 19 51.60 -11.43 40.21
CA VAL A 19 50.65 -10.30 40.10
C VAL A 19 50.59 -9.72 38.68
N LYS A 20 51.73 -9.63 37.99
CA LYS A 20 51.79 -9.14 36.61
C LYS A 20 51.20 -10.15 35.64
N TYR A 21 51.43 -11.44 35.86
CA TYR A 21 50.80 -12.52 35.10
C TYR A 21 49.27 -12.43 35.16
N PHE A 22 48.69 -12.32 36.36
CA PHE A 22 47.22 -12.21 36.51
C PHE A 22 46.65 -10.97 35.84
N LYS A 23 47.29 -9.79 35.99
CA LYS A 23 46.86 -8.56 35.28
C LYS A 23 46.87 -8.74 33.75
N TYR A 24 47.89 -9.39 33.21
CA TYR A 24 48.00 -9.64 31.76
C TYR A 24 46.97 -10.65 31.27
N ALA A 25 46.74 -11.75 32.01
CA ALA A 25 45.74 -12.76 31.68
C ALA A 25 44.31 -12.20 31.73
N ILE A 26 44.00 -11.37 32.73
CA ILE A 26 42.71 -10.67 32.82
C ILE A 26 42.54 -9.70 31.65
N GLY A 27 43.58 -8.94 31.30
CA GLY A 27 43.55 -8.04 30.14
C GLY A 27 43.31 -8.78 28.81
N GLU A 28 43.92 -9.95 28.63
CA GLU A 28 43.70 -10.79 27.44
C GLU A 28 42.27 -11.34 27.37
N ILE A 29 41.73 -11.85 28.48
CA ILE A 29 40.34 -12.29 28.55
C ILE A 29 39.40 -11.12 28.22
N PHE A 30 39.65 -9.94 28.80
CA PHE A 30 38.86 -8.74 28.55
C PHE A 30 38.88 -8.33 27.07
N LEU A 31 40.05 -8.35 26.42
CA LEU A 31 40.18 -8.07 24.98
C LEU A 31 39.43 -9.08 24.11
N VAL A 32 39.49 -10.38 24.42
CA VAL A 32 38.76 -11.43 23.70
C VAL A 32 37.25 -11.25 23.88
N VAL A 33 36.79 -10.97 25.10
CA VAL A 33 35.38 -10.72 25.40
C VAL A 33 34.87 -9.50 24.64
N ILE A 34 35.61 -8.39 24.61
CA ILE A 34 35.27 -7.21 23.79
C ILE A 34 35.16 -7.59 22.31
N GLY A 35 36.12 -8.36 21.77
CA GLY A 35 36.08 -8.80 20.38
C GLY A 35 34.83 -9.62 20.04
N ILE A 36 34.43 -10.54 20.93
CA ILE A 36 33.21 -11.33 20.77
C ILE A 36 31.96 -10.45 20.83
N LEU A 37 31.88 -9.52 21.79
CA LEU A 37 30.75 -8.61 21.93
C LEU A 37 30.58 -7.72 20.68
N ILE A 38 31.68 -7.19 20.14
CA ILE A 38 31.67 -6.41 18.89
C ILE A 38 31.18 -7.28 17.72
N ALA A 39 31.68 -8.50 17.59
CA ALA A 39 31.25 -9.41 16.51
C ALA A 39 29.75 -9.74 16.60
N LEU A 40 29.24 -10.03 17.80
CA LEU A 40 27.82 -10.25 18.04
C LEU A 40 26.99 -8.99 17.70
N GLN A 41 27.48 -7.81 18.07
CA GLN A 41 26.78 -6.56 17.79
C GLN A 41 26.74 -6.23 16.29
N ILE A 42 27.81 -6.51 15.54
CA ILE A 42 27.85 -6.37 14.08
C ILE A 42 26.85 -7.34 13.43
N ASN A 43 26.81 -8.60 13.88
CA ASN A 43 25.87 -9.59 13.35
C ASN A 43 24.41 -9.17 13.60
N ASN A 44 24.09 -8.76 14.84
CA ASN A 44 22.76 -8.26 15.19
C ASN A 44 22.37 -7.03 14.37
N TRP A 45 23.31 -6.12 14.11
CA TRP A 45 23.05 -4.94 13.28
C TRP A 45 22.76 -5.31 11.82
N ASN A 46 23.50 -6.27 11.25
CA ASN A 46 23.25 -6.75 9.89
C ASN A 46 21.88 -7.43 9.75
N GLU A 47 21.48 -8.25 10.73
CA GLU A 47 20.16 -8.88 10.76
C GLU A 47 19.03 -7.86 10.92
N ASN A 48 19.22 -6.85 11.76
CA ASN A 48 18.26 -5.74 11.89
C ASN A 48 18.13 -4.94 10.59
N ARG A 49 19.24 -4.69 9.88
CA ARG A 49 19.22 -3.99 8.57
C ARG A 49 18.44 -4.79 7.53
N LYS A 50 18.66 -6.10 7.43
CA LYS A 50 17.91 -6.97 6.50
C LYS A 50 16.41 -6.97 6.83
N SER A 51 16.09 -7.10 8.12
CA SER A 51 14.69 -7.08 8.60
C SER A 51 14.00 -5.75 8.32
N ASP A 52 14.70 -4.63 8.51
CA ASP A 52 14.20 -3.29 8.17
C ASP A 52 13.98 -3.11 6.66
N ALA A 53 14.89 -3.60 5.83
CA ALA A 53 14.73 -3.55 4.37
C ALA A 53 13.50 -4.34 3.89
N ILE A 54 13.27 -5.53 4.45
CA ILE A 54 12.08 -6.35 4.18
C ILE A 54 10.82 -5.60 4.63
N ARG A 55 10.81 -5.06 5.85
CA ARG A 55 9.69 -4.27 6.37
C ARG A 55 9.36 -3.06 5.48
N LYS A 56 10.37 -2.29 5.06
CA LYS A 56 10.17 -1.12 4.17
C LYS A 56 9.58 -1.53 2.82
N ASN A 57 10.01 -2.68 2.29
CA ASN A 57 9.42 -3.22 1.06
C ASN A 57 7.92 -3.56 1.27
N TYR A 58 7.58 -4.24 2.37
CA TYR A 58 6.18 -4.50 2.71
C TYR A 58 5.38 -3.22 2.91
N TYR A 59 5.94 -2.20 3.57
CA TYR A 59 5.28 -0.90 3.72
C TYR A 59 4.98 -0.24 2.37
N ALA A 60 5.93 -0.26 1.42
CA ALA A 60 5.68 0.27 0.08
C ALA A 60 4.52 -0.47 -0.62
N GLN A 61 4.48 -1.80 -0.53
CA GLN A 61 3.39 -2.62 -1.08
C GLN A 61 2.05 -2.32 -0.39
N ILE A 62 2.03 -2.26 0.95
CA ILE A 62 0.82 -1.93 1.73
C ILE A 62 0.30 -0.54 1.33
N LEU A 63 1.16 0.47 1.26
CA LEU A 63 0.74 1.81 0.88
C LEU A 63 0.10 1.80 -0.52
N GLN A 64 0.67 1.06 -1.47
CA GLN A 64 0.10 0.90 -2.81
C GLN A 64 -1.29 0.26 -2.78
N ASP A 65 -1.47 -0.79 -2.00
CA ASP A 65 -2.76 -1.48 -1.84
C ASP A 65 -3.80 -0.57 -1.16
N LEU A 66 -3.41 0.12 -0.08
CA LEU A 66 -4.24 1.10 0.62
C LEU A 66 -4.69 2.23 -0.31
N GLY A 67 -3.79 2.71 -1.16
CA GLY A 67 -4.12 3.70 -2.16
C GLY A 67 -5.21 3.19 -3.12
N LYS A 68 -5.02 2.02 -3.74
CA LYS A 68 -6.00 1.45 -4.68
C LYS A 68 -7.36 1.27 -4.01
N ASP A 69 -7.37 0.77 -2.78
CA ASP A 69 -8.57 0.60 -1.99
C ASP A 69 -9.23 1.95 -1.66
N TYR A 70 -8.45 3.00 -1.39
CA TYR A 70 -8.93 4.37 -1.18
C TYR A 70 -9.70 4.90 -2.40
N ILE A 71 -9.11 4.82 -3.61
CA ILE A 71 -9.80 5.24 -4.84
C ILE A 71 -11.08 4.43 -5.06
N PHE A 72 -10.97 3.11 -4.94
CA PHE A 72 -12.10 2.21 -5.12
C PHE A 72 -13.25 2.58 -4.16
N LEU A 73 -12.94 2.78 -2.88
CA LEU A 73 -13.93 3.13 -1.85
C LEU A 73 -14.55 4.50 -2.09
N ARG A 74 -13.79 5.52 -2.49
CA ARG A 74 -14.32 6.85 -2.85
C ARG A 74 -15.36 6.74 -3.97
N GLY A 75 -15.01 6.01 -5.04
CA GLY A 75 -15.93 5.73 -6.14
C GLY A 75 -17.14 4.90 -5.70
N ASN A 76 -16.94 3.94 -4.80
CA ASN A 76 -18.02 3.12 -4.26
C ASN A 76 -19.00 3.94 -3.41
N ILE A 77 -18.49 4.80 -2.51
CA ILE A 77 -19.28 5.71 -1.68
C ILE A 77 -20.12 6.64 -2.56
N SER A 78 -19.53 7.22 -3.61
CA SER A 78 -20.28 8.07 -4.55
C SER A 78 -21.43 7.31 -5.23
N TRP A 79 -21.15 6.09 -5.71
CA TRP A 79 -22.16 5.23 -6.32
C TRP A 79 -23.27 4.82 -5.35
N LEU A 80 -22.92 4.42 -4.13
CA LEU A 80 -23.87 4.05 -3.07
C LEU A 80 -24.80 5.22 -2.73
N ASN A 81 -24.26 6.42 -2.55
CA ASN A 81 -25.06 7.62 -2.28
C ASN A 81 -26.07 7.91 -3.40
N ALA A 82 -25.64 7.79 -4.66
CA ALA A 82 -26.53 7.95 -5.81
C ALA A 82 -27.63 6.88 -5.83
N ASN A 83 -27.28 5.63 -5.55
CA ASN A 83 -28.23 4.53 -5.48
C ASN A 83 -29.25 4.69 -4.36
N ILE A 84 -28.81 4.97 -3.13
CA ILE A 84 -29.69 5.19 -1.97
C ILE A 84 -30.67 6.33 -2.26
N THR A 85 -30.22 7.39 -2.94
CA THR A 85 -31.09 8.49 -3.37
C THR A 85 -32.16 8.03 -4.37
N LEU A 86 -31.80 7.18 -5.34
CA LEU A 86 -32.76 6.58 -6.28
C LEU A 86 -33.78 5.69 -5.56
N TYR A 87 -33.34 4.88 -4.59
CA TYR A 87 -34.23 4.02 -3.80
C TYR A 87 -35.23 4.82 -2.98
N LYS A 88 -34.76 5.86 -2.29
CA LYS A 88 -35.63 6.73 -1.49
C LYS A 88 -36.75 7.33 -2.35
N LYS A 89 -36.42 7.83 -3.54
CA LYS A 89 -37.41 8.34 -4.50
C LYS A 89 -38.40 7.26 -4.96
N TYR A 90 -37.91 6.05 -5.20
CA TYR A 90 -38.77 4.92 -5.55
C TYR A 90 -39.74 4.55 -4.42
N GLN A 91 -39.28 4.52 -3.17
CA GLN A 91 -40.11 4.24 -1.99
C GLN A 91 -41.23 5.28 -1.81
N GLU A 92 -40.93 6.57 -1.98
CA GLU A 92 -41.92 7.67 -1.91
C GLU A 92 -43.02 7.54 -2.98
N ASP A 93 -42.69 6.98 -4.13
CA ASP A 93 -43.61 6.77 -5.24
C ASP A 93 -44.22 5.36 -5.28
N PHE A 94 -43.80 4.45 -4.40
CA PHE A 94 -44.17 3.04 -4.47
C PHE A 94 -45.68 2.84 -4.33
N ALA A 95 -46.30 3.51 -3.35
CA ALA A 95 -47.74 3.43 -3.12
C ALA A 95 -48.60 4.04 -4.25
N LYS A 96 -47.99 4.79 -5.20
CA LYS A 96 -48.70 5.45 -6.30
C LYS A 96 -48.86 4.55 -7.53
N GLN A 97 -48.31 3.34 -7.51
CA GLN A 97 -48.29 2.42 -8.65
C GLN A 97 -49.63 1.69 -8.78
N LYS A 98 -50.18 1.63 -10.00
CA LYS A 98 -51.53 1.10 -10.25
C LYS A 98 -51.56 -0.13 -11.17
N SER A 99 -50.42 -0.52 -11.76
CA SER A 99 -50.31 -1.62 -12.71
C SER A 99 -48.90 -2.22 -12.71
N VAL A 100 -48.75 -3.45 -13.23
CA VAL A 100 -47.42 -4.07 -13.40
C VAL A 100 -46.56 -3.22 -14.34
N LYS A 101 -47.17 -2.63 -15.37
CA LYS A 101 -46.51 -1.69 -16.28
C LYS A 101 -45.90 -0.49 -15.55
N ASP A 102 -46.64 0.16 -14.65
CA ASP A 102 -46.13 1.31 -13.89
C ASP A 102 -44.98 0.90 -12.96
N LEU A 103 -45.12 -0.25 -12.31
CA LEU A 103 -44.09 -0.84 -11.46
C LEU A 103 -42.81 -1.11 -12.26
N ILE A 104 -42.92 -1.69 -13.45
CA ILE A 104 -41.77 -1.97 -14.31
C ILE A 104 -41.09 -0.68 -14.77
N ILE A 105 -41.85 0.33 -15.23
CA ILE A 105 -41.28 1.61 -15.68
C ILE A 105 -40.52 2.30 -14.54
N ARG A 106 -41.04 2.25 -13.31
CA ARG A 106 -40.43 2.93 -12.17
C ARG A 106 -39.26 2.15 -11.59
N SER A 107 -39.41 0.85 -11.37
CA SER A 107 -38.33 -0.02 -10.89
C SER A 107 -37.21 -0.19 -11.91
N GLY A 108 -37.51 -0.10 -13.21
CA GLY A 108 -36.50 -0.11 -14.29
C GLY A 108 -35.53 1.07 -14.27
N LYS A 109 -35.81 2.13 -13.47
CA LYS A 109 -34.87 3.24 -13.23
C LYS A 109 -33.87 2.94 -12.11
N LEU A 110 -34.05 1.83 -11.38
CA LEU A 110 -33.17 1.41 -10.29
C LEU A 110 -32.06 0.51 -10.83
N ASN A 111 -30.91 0.53 -10.16
CA ASN A 111 -29.82 -0.39 -10.47
C ASN A 111 -30.15 -1.80 -9.95
N TYR A 112 -30.33 -2.74 -10.87
CA TYR A 112 -30.71 -4.13 -10.58
C TYR A 112 -29.52 -5.05 -10.26
N TYR A 113 -28.30 -4.53 -10.21
CA TYR A 113 -27.12 -5.30 -9.82
C TYR A 113 -26.47 -4.71 -8.57
N PHE A 114 -25.88 -5.58 -7.76
CA PHE A 114 -24.97 -5.16 -6.70
C PHE A 114 -23.60 -4.95 -7.32
N LYS A 115 -22.91 -3.89 -6.90
CA LYS A 115 -21.53 -3.67 -7.34
C LYS A 115 -20.65 -4.74 -6.69
N TYR A 116 -19.88 -5.45 -7.52
CA TYR A 116 -18.93 -6.43 -7.02
C TYR A 116 -17.83 -5.71 -6.24
N ILE A 117 -17.61 -6.12 -4.98
CA ILE A 117 -16.64 -5.52 -4.08
C ILE A 117 -15.45 -6.46 -3.98
N LYS A 118 -14.26 -5.94 -4.27
CA LYS A 118 -12.99 -6.65 -4.10
C LYS A 118 -11.94 -5.67 -3.60
N PHE A 119 -11.19 -6.11 -2.59
CA PHE A 119 -10.12 -5.33 -1.97
C PHE A 119 -8.74 -5.93 -2.26
N ASN A 120 -7.70 -5.12 -2.12
CA ASN A 120 -6.31 -5.54 -2.32
C ASN A 120 -5.73 -6.12 -1.01
N VAL A 121 -5.94 -7.41 -0.78
CA VAL A 121 -5.52 -8.10 0.47
C VAL A 121 -4.20 -8.89 0.35
N ASN A 122 -3.64 -8.99 -0.87
CA ASN A 122 -2.50 -9.86 -1.18
C ASN A 122 -1.28 -9.61 -0.26
N THR A 123 -0.96 -8.35 0.02
CA THR A 123 0.20 -8.01 0.85
C THR A 123 0.01 -8.43 2.31
N ILE A 124 -1.19 -8.24 2.86
CA ILE A 124 -1.51 -8.65 4.23
C ILE A 124 -1.53 -10.18 4.33
N GLU A 125 -2.09 -10.88 3.35
CA GLU A 125 -2.07 -12.34 3.30
C GLU A 125 -0.65 -12.89 3.20
N THR A 126 0.20 -12.26 2.38
CA THR A 126 1.62 -12.62 2.27
C THR A 126 2.34 -12.46 3.61
N LEU A 127 2.15 -11.34 4.31
CA LEU A 127 2.70 -11.10 5.64
C LEU A 127 2.26 -12.17 6.66
N GLN A 128 1.00 -12.60 6.60
CA GLN A 128 0.46 -13.63 7.50
C GLN A 128 1.06 -15.01 7.17
N ASN A 129 1.09 -15.39 5.89
CA ASN A 129 1.55 -16.70 5.43
C ASN A 129 3.06 -16.91 5.62
N THR A 130 3.85 -15.85 5.46
CA THR A 130 5.31 -15.89 5.67
C THR A 130 5.71 -15.77 7.14
N GLY A 131 4.80 -15.29 8.00
CA GLY A 131 5.12 -14.91 9.38
C GLY A 131 5.87 -13.58 9.50
N ASP A 132 6.12 -12.88 8.39
CA ASP A 132 6.78 -11.57 8.37
C ASP A 132 5.92 -10.47 8.99
N ILE A 133 4.63 -10.73 9.23
CA ILE A 133 3.76 -9.83 9.99
C ILE A 133 4.35 -9.42 11.35
N LYS A 134 5.23 -10.25 11.93
CA LYS A 134 5.96 -9.92 13.18
C LYS A 134 6.95 -8.76 13.04
N LEU A 135 7.41 -8.47 11.82
CA LEU A 135 8.31 -7.35 11.51
C LEU A 135 7.59 -6.01 11.61
N ILE A 136 6.26 -6.01 11.44
CA ILE A 136 5.42 -4.82 11.50
C ILE A 136 5.17 -4.45 12.98
N PRO A 137 5.33 -3.17 13.38
CA PRO A 137 4.98 -2.68 14.70
C PRO A 137 3.55 -3.07 15.08
N THR A 138 3.37 -3.41 16.35
CA THR A 138 2.10 -3.96 16.86
C THR A 138 0.89 -3.09 16.53
N GLU A 139 1.02 -1.77 16.60
CA GLU A 139 -0.07 -0.85 16.28
C GLU A 139 -0.52 -0.96 14.81
N ILE A 140 0.42 -0.83 13.87
CA ILE A 140 0.15 -0.93 12.43
C ILE A 140 -0.37 -2.32 12.09
N ARG A 141 0.27 -3.36 12.66
CA ARG A 141 -0.15 -4.76 12.47
C ARG A 141 -1.60 -4.98 12.85
N ASN A 142 -2.02 -4.54 14.04
CA ASN A 142 -3.38 -4.74 14.51
C ASN A 142 -4.39 -3.99 13.63
N LYS A 143 -4.07 -2.75 13.23
CA LYS A 143 -4.91 -1.96 12.34
C LYS A 143 -5.04 -2.58 10.94
N LEU A 144 -3.99 -3.20 10.41
CA LEU A 144 -4.05 -3.95 9.14
C LEU A 144 -4.97 -5.16 9.25
N ILE A 145 -4.89 -5.91 10.35
CA ILE A 145 -5.78 -7.05 10.62
C ILE A 145 -7.23 -6.59 10.74
N ASP A 146 -7.46 -5.48 11.45
CA ASP A 146 -8.80 -4.89 11.59
C ASP A 146 -9.37 -4.40 10.26
N LEU A 147 -8.55 -3.75 9.43
CA LEU A 147 -8.96 -3.34 8.09
C LEU A 147 -9.34 -4.56 7.24
N LYS A 148 -8.49 -5.60 7.22
CA LYS A 148 -8.79 -6.84 6.49
C LYS A 148 -10.11 -7.46 6.97
N ARG A 149 -10.33 -7.51 8.28
CA ARG A 149 -11.58 -8.03 8.86
C ARG A 149 -12.80 -7.23 8.40
N LEU A 150 -12.71 -5.89 8.37
CA LEU A 150 -13.80 -5.04 7.86
C LEU A 150 -14.07 -5.32 6.36
N GLN A 151 -13.01 -5.46 5.58
CA GLN A 151 -13.09 -5.80 4.15
C GLN A 151 -13.78 -7.16 3.94
N ASP A 152 -13.35 -8.19 4.67
CA ASP A 152 -13.90 -9.55 4.58
C ASP A 152 -15.39 -9.57 4.96
N ILE A 153 -15.77 -8.90 6.05
CA ILE A 153 -17.18 -8.79 6.46
C ILE A 153 -18.02 -8.13 5.36
N GLN A 154 -17.55 -7.01 4.81
CA GLN A 154 -18.30 -6.30 3.76
C GLN A 154 -18.46 -7.15 2.51
N VAL A 155 -17.41 -7.84 2.05
CA VAL A 155 -17.48 -8.73 0.87
C VAL A 155 -18.46 -9.87 1.11
N ASN A 156 -18.37 -10.55 2.25
CA ASN A 156 -19.22 -11.70 2.56
C ASN A 156 -20.70 -11.30 2.70
N THR A 157 -21.00 -10.24 3.43
CA THR A 157 -22.37 -9.73 3.59
C THR A 157 -22.94 -9.25 2.24
N ALA A 158 -22.14 -8.54 1.45
CA ALA A 158 -22.57 -8.09 0.12
C ALA A 158 -22.92 -9.26 -0.79
N SER A 159 -22.08 -10.30 -0.82
CA SER A 159 -22.28 -11.46 -1.68
C SER A 159 -23.52 -12.27 -1.26
N GLY A 160 -23.70 -12.55 0.02
CA GLY A 160 -24.87 -13.30 0.52
C GLY A 160 -26.21 -12.58 0.29
N ASN A 161 -26.22 -11.25 0.48
CA ASN A 161 -27.41 -10.45 0.21
C ASN A 161 -27.69 -10.30 -1.29
N TYR A 162 -26.65 -10.26 -2.13
CA TYR A 162 -26.81 -10.28 -3.58
C TYR A 162 -27.46 -11.59 -4.05
N ASP A 163 -27.02 -12.74 -3.56
CA ASP A 163 -27.61 -14.04 -3.91
C ASP A 163 -29.10 -14.10 -3.51
N SER A 164 -29.42 -13.59 -2.33
CA SER A 164 -30.80 -13.50 -1.83
C SER A 164 -31.65 -12.55 -2.68
N PHE A 165 -31.12 -11.39 -3.03
CA PHE A 165 -31.76 -10.42 -3.92
C PHE A 165 -32.04 -11.04 -5.30
N MET A 166 -31.04 -11.69 -5.91
CA MET A 166 -31.19 -12.32 -7.22
C MET A 166 -32.21 -13.44 -7.19
N LYS A 167 -32.26 -14.23 -6.11
CA LYS A 167 -33.27 -15.28 -5.94
C LYS A 167 -34.69 -14.70 -5.93
N GLU A 168 -34.94 -13.63 -5.17
CA GLU A 168 -36.24 -12.98 -5.15
C GLU A 168 -36.58 -12.30 -6.48
N PHE A 169 -35.61 -11.63 -7.10
CA PHE A 169 -35.79 -11.02 -8.41
C PHE A 169 -36.15 -12.06 -9.49
N MET A 170 -35.57 -13.25 -9.43
CA MET A 170 -35.92 -14.37 -10.30
C MET A 170 -37.34 -14.89 -10.03
N ASN A 171 -37.84 -14.84 -8.81
CA ASN A 171 -39.24 -15.18 -8.50
C ASN A 171 -40.22 -14.20 -9.16
N ALA A 172 -39.91 -12.90 -9.14
CA ALA A 172 -40.70 -11.91 -9.89
C ALA A 172 -40.62 -12.15 -11.40
N THR A 173 -39.43 -12.51 -11.91
CA THR A 173 -39.21 -12.80 -13.33
C THR A 173 -40.08 -13.97 -13.81
N LYS A 174 -40.22 -15.04 -13.00
CA LYS A 174 -41.12 -16.18 -13.29
C LYS A 174 -42.59 -15.79 -13.36
N LEU A 175 -42.99 -14.69 -12.73
CA LEU A 175 -44.36 -14.16 -12.78
C LEU A 175 -44.58 -13.18 -13.95
N GLY A 176 -43.56 -12.94 -14.78
CA GLY A 176 -43.64 -12.07 -15.96
C GLY A 176 -42.96 -10.70 -15.79
N PHE A 177 -42.27 -10.44 -14.68
CA PHE A 177 -41.52 -9.19 -14.50
C PHE A 177 -40.20 -9.20 -15.29
N MET A 178 -40.09 -8.42 -16.38
CA MET A 178 -38.89 -8.39 -17.24
C MET A 178 -38.40 -6.97 -17.57
N PRO A 179 -37.76 -6.25 -16.63
CA PRO A 179 -37.52 -4.80 -16.77
C PRO A 179 -36.76 -4.41 -18.05
N ASN A 180 -35.78 -5.21 -18.49
CA ASN A 180 -35.00 -4.95 -19.71
C ASN A 180 -35.76 -5.19 -21.02
N VAL A 181 -36.79 -6.04 -21.00
CA VAL A 181 -37.62 -6.38 -22.17
C VAL A 181 -38.78 -5.38 -22.28
N PHE A 182 -39.36 -5.00 -21.15
CA PHE A 182 -40.51 -4.09 -21.09
C PHE A 182 -40.18 -2.65 -21.47
N ASP A 183 -39.02 -2.12 -21.09
CA ASP A 183 -38.66 -0.74 -21.49
C ASP A 183 -38.55 -0.60 -23.01
N LYS A 184 -38.22 -1.68 -23.73
CA LYS A 184 -38.25 -1.75 -25.20
C LYS A 184 -39.66 -1.96 -25.76
N LEU A 185 -40.46 -2.86 -25.16
CA LEU A 185 -41.82 -3.15 -25.61
C LEU A 185 -42.77 -1.96 -25.44
N ILE A 186 -42.66 -1.22 -24.33
CA ILE A 186 -43.50 -0.04 -24.05
C ILE A 186 -43.24 1.09 -25.04
N LYS A 187 -42.00 1.25 -25.52
CA LYS A 187 -41.65 2.22 -26.57
C LYS A 187 -42.21 1.86 -27.95
N SER A 188 -42.59 0.60 -28.18
CA SER A 188 -43.02 0.11 -29.50
C SER A 188 -44.52 0.29 -29.80
N ASN A 189 -45.34 0.77 -28.85
CA ASN A 189 -46.80 0.93 -28.98
C ASN A 189 -47.61 -0.32 -29.42
N GLN A 190 -46.98 -1.47 -29.63
CA GLN A 190 -47.67 -2.71 -29.94
C GLN A 190 -48.22 -3.32 -28.65
N SER A 191 -49.53 -3.51 -28.59
CA SER A 191 -50.16 -4.33 -27.56
C SER A 191 -49.58 -5.74 -27.65
N ASN A 192 -48.76 -6.13 -26.67
CA ASN A 192 -48.15 -7.45 -26.68
C ASN A 192 -49.22 -8.49 -26.33
N GLN A 193 -49.87 -9.08 -27.33
CA GLN A 193 -50.91 -10.10 -27.15
C GLN A 193 -50.42 -11.23 -26.24
N LEU A 194 -49.15 -11.63 -26.37
CA LEU A 194 -48.51 -12.60 -25.48
C LEU A 194 -48.56 -12.20 -24.00
N TYR A 195 -48.45 -10.91 -23.67
CA TYR A 195 -48.53 -10.45 -22.28
C TYR A 195 -49.94 -10.58 -21.70
N LYS A 196 -50.96 -10.34 -22.54
CA LYS A 196 -52.36 -10.60 -22.17
C LYS A 196 -52.61 -12.10 -22.02
N ASP A 197 -52.08 -12.91 -22.94
CA ASP A 197 -52.22 -14.37 -22.93
C ASP A 197 -51.54 -15.01 -21.70
N LEU A 198 -50.40 -14.47 -21.28
CA LEU A 198 -49.67 -14.87 -20.08
C LEU A 198 -50.30 -14.35 -18.78
N LYS A 199 -51.32 -13.48 -18.86
CA LYS A 199 -52.05 -12.91 -17.70
C LYS A 199 -51.15 -12.30 -16.63
N VAL A 200 -50.11 -11.59 -17.04
CA VAL A 200 -49.10 -11.06 -16.10
C VAL A 200 -49.69 -10.01 -15.15
N GLU A 201 -50.67 -9.21 -15.58
CA GLU A 201 -51.34 -8.23 -14.71
C GLU A 201 -52.07 -8.88 -13.53
N ASP A 202 -52.55 -10.12 -13.67
CA ASP A 202 -53.19 -10.86 -12.58
C ASP A 202 -52.22 -11.12 -11.41
N ASN A 203 -50.91 -11.09 -11.70
CA ASN A 203 -49.85 -11.26 -10.70
C ASN A 203 -49.38 -9.94 -10.05
N PHE A 204 -50.02 -8.80 -10.34
CA PHE A 204 -49.56 -7.47 -9.92
C PHE A 204 -49.15 -7.39 -8.45
N SER A 205 -50.06 -7.74 -7.53
CA SER A 205 -49.81 -7.63 -6.09
C SER A 205 -48.63 -8.50 -5.65
N LYS A 206 -48.46 -9.69 -6.25
CA LYS A 206 -47.36 -10.61 -5.94
C LYS A 206 -46.03 -10.09 -6.47
N ILE A 207 -46.01 -9.58 -7.70
CA ILE A 207 -44.81 -8.95 -8.28
C ILE A 207 -44.43 -7.71 -7.47
N ALA A 208 -45.38 -6.84 -7.14
CA ALA A 208 -45.15 -5.64 -6.35
C ALA A 208 -44.55 -5.98 -4.98
N LEU A 209 -45.07 -6.99 -4.29
CA LEU A 209 -44.55 -7.44 -3.01
C LEU A 209 -43.10 -7.95 -3.13
N ILE A 210 -42.81 -8.81 -4.11
CA ILE A 210 -41.46 -9.37 -4.32
C ILE A 210 -40.47 -8.25 -4.66
N ILE A 211 -40.81 -7.37 -5.59
CA ILE A 211 -39.93 -6.29 -6.04
C ILE A 211 -39.67 -5.29 -4.91
N ASN A 212 -40.70 -4.93 -4.14
CA ASN A 212 -40.52 -4.08 -2.98
C ASN A 212 -39.63 -4.72 -1.92
N SER A 213 -39.81 -6.01 -1.65
CA SER A 213 -38.98 -6.76 -0.69
C SER A 213 -37.53 -6.84 -1.15
N ALA A 214 -37.28 -7.19 -2.42
CA ALA A 214 -35.95 -7.28 -2.99
C ALA A 214 -35.22 -5.92 -2.93
N TYR A 215 -35.86 -4.84 -3.36
CA TYR A 215 -35.24 -3.51 -3.30
C TYR A 215 -35.10 -2.97 -1.87
N SER A 216 -35.98 -3.35 -0.94
CA SER A 216 -35.80 -3.04 0.49
C SER A 216 -34.55 -3.71 1.06
N LEU A 217 -34.33 -5.00 0.75
CA LEU A 217 -33.10 -5.71 1.15
C LEU A 217 -31.86 -5.03 0.55
N LYS A 218 -31.94 -4.63 -0.72
CA LYS A 218 -30.86 -3.94 -1.41
C LYS A 218 -30.53 -2.59 -0.76
N ASP A 219 -31.55 -1.77 -0.48
CA ASP A 219 -31.39 -0.47 0.16
C ASP A 219 -30.71 -0.59 1.54
N ILE A 220 -31.20 -1.48 2.41
CA ILE A 220 -30.58 -1.75 3.72
C ILE A 220 -29.12 -2.20 3.55
N THR A 221 -28.85 -3.10 2.61
CA THR A 221 -27.49 -3.58 2.36
C THR A 221 -26.57 -2.46 1.90
N GLU A 222 -27.02 -1.59 1.00
CA GLU A 222 -26.22 -0.49 0.47
C GLU A 222 -25.99 0.63 1.50
N GLN A 223 -26.95 0.88 2.40
CA GLN A 223 -26.77 1.79 3.53
C GLN A 223 -25.70 1.29 4.50
N GLU A 224 -25.73 0.00 4.86
CA GLU A 224 -24.69 -0.61 5.70
C GLU A 224 -23.32 -0.63 4.99
N GLN A 225 -23.30 -0.92 3.70
CA GLN A 225 -22.07 -0.81 2.88
C GLN A 225 -21.53 0.62 2.85
N LEU A 226 -22.38 1.64 2.78
CA LEU A 226 -21.95 3.05 2.79
C LEU A 226 -21.28 3.39 4.11
N LYS A 227 -21.90 3.00 5.23
CA LYS A 227 -21.34 3.17 6.57
C LYS A 227 -20.00 2.46 6.73
N SER A 228 -19.94 1.19 6.38
CA SER A 228 -18.73 0.37 6.44
C SER A 228 -17.62 0.90 5.52
N SER A 229 -17.95 1.31 4.29
CA SER A 229 -17.00 1.92 3.35
C SER A 229 -16.40 3.22 3.89
N THR A 230 -17.21 4.04 4.58
CA THR A 230 -16.76 5.29 5.20
C THR A 230 -15.80 5.02 6.36
N LEU A 231 -16.11 4.02 7.20
CA LEU A 231 -15.22 3.58 8.28
C LEU A 231 -13.90 3.04 7.72
N MET A 232 -13.95 2.20 6.70
CA MET A 232 -12.74 1.68 6.05
C MET A 232 -11.89 2.80 5.45
N LEU A 233 -12.49 3.82 4.83
CA LEU A 233 -11.76 4.97 4.31
C LEU A 233 -10.98 5.70 5.41
N ALA A 234 -11.59 5.87 6.60
CA ALA A 234 -10.91 6.44 7.76
C ALA A 234 -9.78 5.53 8.28
N SER A 235 -10.01 4.22 8.37
CA SER A 235 -8.99 3.24 8.76
C SER A 235 -7.80 3.23 7.80
N ILE A 236 -8.06 3.30 6.50
CA ILE A 236 -7.05 3.37 5.44
C ILE A 236 -6.22 4.65 5.58
N ASN A 237 -6.84 5.81 5.77
CA ASN A 237 -6.11 7.07 5.99
C ASN A 237 -5.23 7.01 7.25
N ASN A 238 -5.74 6.43 8.33
CA ASN A 238 -4.98 6.30 9.57
C ASN A 238 -3.77 5.36 9.40
N LEU A 239 -3.98 4.20 8.76
CA LEU A 239 -2.89 3.27 8.43
C LEU A 239 -1.83 3.90 7.53
N PHE A 240 -2.29 4.62 6.50
CA PHE A 240 -1.42 5.34 5.57
C PHE A 240 -0.51 6.31 6.34
N ASN A 241 -1.08 7.14 7.22
CA ASN A 241 -0.31 8.10 8.00
C ASN A 241 0.72 7.41 8.92
N LEU A 242 0.32 6.36 9.65
CA LEU A 242 1.22 5.64 10.56
C LEU A 242 2.39 5.00 9.83
N ILE A 243 2.14 4.34 8.69
CA ILE A 243 3.19 3.71 7.89
C ILE A 243 4.12 4.78 7.30
N ASN A 244 3.55 5.89 6.84
CA ASN A 244 4.30 6.99 6.27
C ASN A 244 5.17 7.66 7.35
N GLU A 245 4.70 7.85 8.57
CA GLU A 245 5.49 8.32 9.72
C GLU A 245 6.69 7.40 10.01
N GLU A 246 6.48 6.08 10.04
CA GLU A 246 7.57 5.09 10.20
C GLU A 246 8.63 5.17 9.09
N LEU A 247 8.22 5.54 7.87
CA LEU A 247 9.10 5.70 6.72
C LEU A 247 9.76 7.09 6.65
N GLY A 248 9.42 8.04 7.52
CA GLY A 248 9.91 9.42 7.46
C GLY A 248 9.11 10.34 6.52
N ASN A 249 7.82 10.08 6.39
CA ASN A 249 6.83 10.82 5.59
C ASN A 249 7.17 10.91 4.08
N PRO A 250 7.47 9.78 3.39
CA PRO A 250 7.80 9.77 1.97
C PRO A 250 6.67 10.24 1.03
N TYR A 251 5.41 10.21 1.48
CA TYR A 251 4.25 10.59 0.66
C TYR A 251 3.45 11.73 1.31
N ALA A 252 2.97 12.68 0.52
CA ALA A 252 2.22 13.83 1.05
C ALA A 252 0.80 13.49 1.50
N ASN A 253 0.10 12.62 0.77
CA ASN A 253 -1.25 12.14 1.09
C ASN A 253 -1.55 10.81 0.36
N ILE A 254 -2.65 10.16 0.70
CA ILE A 254 -2.97 8.84 0.14
C ILE A 254 -3.32 8.87 -1.36
N GLU A 255 -3.87 9.97 -1.88
CA GLU A 255 -4.18 10.11 -3.31
C GLU A 255 -2.90 10.10 -4.16
N SER A 256 -1.78 10.60 -3.61
CA SER A 256 -0.48 10.57 -4.26
C SER A 256 0.05 9.16 -4.53
N VAL A 257 -0.44 8.15 -3.81
CA VAL A 257 -0.07 6.73 -4.04
C VAL A 257 -0.71 6.15 -5.31
N THR A 258 -1.82 6.76 -5.75
CA THR A 258 -2.70 6.20 -6.80
C THR A 258 -2.89 7.04 -8.03
N ASN A 259 -2.42 8.28 -8.01
CA ASN A 259 -2.17 8.97 -9.27
C ASN A 259 -1.39 7.99 -10.13
N SER A 260 -1.94 7.67 -11.31
CA SER A 260 -1.49 6.59 -12.19
C SER A 260 -0.15 6.93 -12.79
N LEU A 261 0.84 7.01 -11.92
CA LEU A 261 2.21 7.29 -12.21
C LEU A 261 2.76 6.01 -12.80
N LEU A 262 3.02 6.04 -14.10
CA LEU A 262 3.75 4.99 -14.78
C LEU A 262 5.05 4.74 -14.01
N LYS A 263 5.35 3.47 -13.76
CA LYS A 263 6.60 3.06 -13.12
C LYS A 263 7.77 3.45 -14.02
N LEU A 264 8.82 4.05 -13.48
CA LEU A 264 10.01 4.41 -14.26
C LEU A 264 10.68 3.19 -14.90
N GLU A 265 10.50 2.00 -14.31
CA GLU A 265 10.95 0.72 -14.83
C GLU A 265 10.31 0.38 -16.18
N THR A 266 9.10 0.85 -16.48
CA THR A 266 8.49 0.68 -17.82
C THR A 266 9.29 1.39 -18.91
N LEU A 267 10.00 2.48 -18.56
CA LEU A 267 10.90 3.15 -19.48
C LEU A 267 12.16 2.30 -19.72
N ILE A 268 12.66 1.62 -18.69
CA ILE A 268 13.77 0.67 -18.80
C ILE A 268 13.36 -0.52 -19.68
N GLU A 269 12.19 -1.09 -19.44
CA GLU A 269 11.62 -2.21 -20.20
C GLU A 269 11.42 -1.87 -21.69
N SER A 270 11.08 -0.61 -22.00
CA SER A 270 11.00 -0.12 -23.38
C SER A 270 12.36 0.21 -24.02
N GLY A 271 13.46 -0.05 -23.32
CA GLY A 271 14.82 0.09 -23.83
C GLY A 271 15.41 1.50 -23.72
N LYS A 272 14.81 2.41 -22.93
CA LYS A 272 15.38 3.75 -22.72
C LYS A 272 16.66 3.71 -21.89
N THR A 273 17.59 4.58 -22.26
CA THR A 273 18.80 4.86 -21.49
C THR A 273 18.47 5.66 -20.22
N ILE A 274 19.37 5.66 -19.24
CA ILE A 274 19.17 6.41 -18.01
C ILE A 274 19.04 7.92 -18.25
N ASP A 275 19.77 8.45 -19.24
CA ASP A 275 19.74 9.87 -19.56
C ASP A 275 18.39 10.28 -20.16
N GLU A 276 17.77 9.40 -20.96
CA GLU A 276 16.41 9.58 -21.44
C GLU A 276 15.38 9.49 -20.33
N ILE A 277 15.55 8.56 -19.38
CA ILE A 277 14.66 8.43 -18.20
C ILE A 277 14.73 9.71 -17.35
N ILE A 278 15.93 10.20 -17.07
CA ILE A 278 16.14 11.46 -16.34
C ILE A 278 15.47 12.64 -17.07
N ALA A 279 15.61 12.69 -18.40
CA ALA A 279 14.95 13.72 -19.20
C ALA A 279 13.41 13.64 -19.12
N VAL A 280 12.84 12.43 -19.08
CA VAL A 280 11.40 12.23 -18.86
C VAL A 280 11.00 12.72 -17.47
N ILE A 281 11.74 12.35 -16.42
CA ILE A 281 11.47 12.78 -15.04
C ILE A 281 11.49 14.31 -14.92
N LYS A 282 12.52 14.97 -15.46
CA LYS A 282 12.66 16.43 -15.39
C LYS A 282 11.55 17.20 -16.12
N LYS A 283 10.86 16.57 -17.08
CA LYS A 283 9.76 17.19 -17.85
C LYS A 283 8.39 17.02 -17.19
N GLN A 284 8.27 16.22 -16.13
CA GLN A 284 7.00 16.01 -15.43
C GLN A 284 6.57 17.26 -14.67
N ASP A 285 5.26 17.54 -14.64
CA ASP A 285 4.68 18.45 -13.67
C ASP A 285 4.75 17.80 -12.28
N LYS A 286 5.38 18.46 -11.30
CA LYS A 286 5.48 17.93 -9.94
C LYS A 286 4.13 17.83 -9.23
N ASN A 287 3.15 18.65 -9.62
CA ASN A 287 1.82 18.67 -9.02
C ASN A 287 0.86 17.68 -9.70
N ALA A 288 1.17 17.26 -10.92
CA ALA A 288 0.40 16.30 -11.70
C ALA A 288 1.30 15.42 -12.59
N PRO A 289 2.19 14.60 -12.00
CA PRO A 289 3.12 13.82 -12.79
C PRO A 289 2.42 12.67 -13.54
N VAL A 290 3.06 12.16 -14.59
CA VAL A 290 2.65 10.97 -15.36
C VAL A 290 3.44 9.73 -14.95
N TYR A 291 4.65 9.87 -14.39
CA TYR A 291 5.50 8.79 -13.86
C TYR A 291 5.78 8.98 -12.37
N ASP A 292 6.14 7.92 -11.65
CA ASP A 292 6.41 8.03 -10.21
C ASP A 292 7.77 8.67 -10.02
N ILE A 293 7.73 9.97 -9.78
CA ILE A 293 8.91 10.81 -9.59
C ILE A 293 9.13 11.14 -8.11
N SER A 294 8.43 10.45 -7.19
CA SER A 294 8.61 10.68 -5.76
C SER A 294 10.05 10.44 -5.32
N GLU A 295 10.47 11.13 -4.24
CA GLU A 295 11.83 11.04 -3.70
C GLU A 295 12.23 9.58 -3.45
N SER A 296 11.34 8.84 -2.77
CA SER A 296 11.54 7.44 -2.41
C SER A 296 11.62 6.53 -3.63
N TYR A 297 10.79 6.77 -4.65
CA TYR A 297 10.76 5.96 -5.87
C TYR A 297 12.02 6.14 -6.72
N ILE A 298 12.44 7.40 -6.92
CA ILE A 298 13.70 7.72 -7.59
C ILE A 298 14.88 7.13 -6.81
N ASN A 299 14.83 7.19 -5.47
CA ASN A 299 15.87 6.60 -4.63
C ASN A 299 15.93 5.07 -4.78
N ALA A 300 14.77 4.40 -4.75
CA ALA A 300 14.65 2.96 -4.96
C ALA A 300 15.18 2.54 -6.33
N LEU A 301 14.90 3.33 -7.38
CA LEU A 301 15.44 3.12 -8.71
C LEU A 301 16.98 3.19 -8.71
N GLY A 302 17.57 4.17 -8.02
CA GLY A 302 19.03 4.27 -7.86
C GLY A 302 19.62 3.02 -7.22
N TYR A 303 18.99 2.50 -6.16
CA TYR A 303 19.41 1.26 -5.52
C TYR A 303 19.17 0.02 -6.39
N TRP A 304 18.14 0.01 -7.23
CA TRP A 304 17.95 -1.04 -8.22
C TRP A 304 19.10 -1.08 -9.23
N TYR A 305 19.59 0.08 -9.69
CA TYR A 305 20.74 0.15 -10.58
C TYR A 305 22.02 -0.37 -9.91
N ILE A 306 22.24 -0.08 -8.62
CA ILE A 306 23.37 -0.66 -7.86
C ILE A 306 23.22 -2.17 -7.71
N ASN A 307 22.07 -2.63 -7.21
CA ASN A 307 21.93 -3.99 -6.70
C ASN A 307 21.57 -4.99 -7.79
N THR A 308 20.75 -4.59 -8.75
CA THR A 308 20.22 -5.46 -9.81
C THR A 308 20.99 -5.26 -11.10
N ALA A 309 21.03 -4.03 -11.62
CA ALA A 309 21.72 -3.75 -12.89
C ALA A 309 23.26 -3.75 -12.76
N LYS A 310 23.78 -3.73 -11.53
CA LYS A 310 25.22 -3.64 -11.21
C LYS A 310 25.90 -2.47 -11.90
N ASN A 311 25.20 -1.35 -12.06
CA ASN A 311 25.65 -0.17 -12.78
C ASN A 311 25.62 1.06 -11.87
N ASN A 312 26.72 1.25 -11.13
CA ASN A 312 26.85 2.35 -10.17
C ASN A 312 26.93 3.73 -10.86
N LYS A 313 27.37 3.81 -12.12
CA LYS A 313 27.46 5.08 -12.85
C LYS A 313 26.08 5.65 -13.14
N ASP A 314 25.15 4.80 -13.57
CA ASP A 314 23.77 5.20 -13.83
C ASP A 314 23.01 5.45 -12.53
N ALA A 315 23.27 4.65 -11.50
CA ALA A 315 22.76 4.91 -10.15
C ALA A 315 23.17 6.30 -9.64
N LEU A 316 24.43 6.71 -9.85
CA LEU A 316 24.93 8.02 -9.44
C LEU A 316 24.13 9.16 -10.09
N LYS A 317 23.81 9.04 -11.38
CA LYS A 317 22.99 10.03 -12.09
C LYS A 317 21.58 10.13 -11.49
N ILE A 318 20.97 9.00 -11.12
CA ILE A 318 19.66 8.95 -10.47
C ILE A 318 19.68 9.57 -9.08
N PHE A 319 20.65 9.23 -8.24
CA PHE A 319 20.76 9.83 -6.92
C PHE A 319 21.04 11.33 -7.00
N LYS A 320 21.88 11.77 -7.94
CA LYS A 320 22.10 13.19 -8.21
C LYS A 320 20.80 13.89 -8.60
N LEU A 321 20.04 13.32 -9.55
CA LEU A 321 18.72 13.84 -9.92
C LEU A 321 17.81 13.96 -8.69
N ASN A 322 17.82 12.97 -7.80
CA ASN A 322 16.99 12.99 -6.61
C ASN A 322 17.32 14.18 -5.69
N THR A 323 18.61 14.48 -5.50
CA THR A 323 19.05 15.68 -4.75
C THR A 323 18.62 16.99 -5.41
N GLU A 324 18.54 17.04 -6.74
CA GLU A 324 18.07 18.21 -7.50
C GLU A 324 16.55 18.41 -7.34
N LEU A 325 15.79 17.31 -7.34
CA LEU A 325 14.33 17.36 -7.25
C LEU A 325 13.83 17.60 -5.81
N TYR A 326 14.55 17.07 -4.82
CA TYR A 326 14.20 17.08 -3.40
C TYR A 326 15.34 17.63 -2.53
N PRO A 327 15.74 18.90 -2.71
CA PRO A 327 16.95 19.45 -2.10
C PRO A 327 16.91 19.56 -0.56
N LYS A 328 15.74 19.37 0.06
CA LYS A 328 15.54 19.37 1.52
C LYS A 328 15.43 17.97 2.14
N ALA A 329 15.39 16.92 1.33
CA ALA A 329 15.30 15.54 1.81
C ALA A 329 16.69 15.03 2.17
N TRP A 330 16.97 14.81 3.46
CA TRP A 330 18.29 14.34 3.91
C TRP A 330 18.67 12.98 3.30
N ASN A 331 17.69 12.11 3.05
CA ASN A 331 17.86 10.75 2.56
C ASN A 331 18.46 10.71 1.13
N THR A 332 18.15 11.70 0.29
CA THR A 332 18.70 11.77 -1.07
C THR A 332 20.20 12.01 -1.05
N TYR A 333 20.68 12.84 -0.12
CA TYR A 333 22.11 13.12 0.04
C TYR A 333 22.86 11.96 0.71
N ASP A 334 22.20 11.20 1.59
CA ASP A 334 22.77 9.96 2.17
C ASP A 334 23.04 8.93 1.07
N SER A 335 22.01 8.67 0.25
CA SER A 335 22.06 7.69 -0.84
C SER A 335 23.02 8.13 -1.96
N TYR A 336 23.04 9.43 -2.29
CA TYR A 336 24.01 10.00 -3.23
C TYR A 336 25.45 9.88 -2.71
N GLY A 337 25.67 10.19 -1.44
CA GLY A 337 26.96 10.03 -0.78
C GLY A 337 27.44 8.58 -0.81
N GLU A 338 26.57 7.62 -0.52
CA GLU A 338 26.88 6.19 -0.59
C GLU A 338 27.37 5.79 -1.98
N CYS A 339 26.64 6.21 -3.02
CA CYS A 339 26.97 5.88 -4.39
C CYS A 339 28.32 6.49 -4.83
N LEU A 340 28.61 7.74 -4.43
CA LEU A 340 29.90 8.39 -4.68
C LEU A 340 31.07 7.61 -4.07
N LEU A 341 30.92 7.15 -2.82
CA LEU A 341 31.93 6.33 -2.17
C LEU A 341 32.13 4.98 -2.88
N LEU A 342 31.06 4.34 -3.34
CA LEU A 342 31.15 3.10 -4.13
C LEU A 342 31.90 3.29 -5.45
N LEU A 343 31.89 4.49 -6.02
CA LEU A 343 32.63 4.85 -7.22
C LEU A 343 34.03 5.40 -6.93
N GLY A 344 34.44 5.49 -5.67
CA GLY A 344 35.75 5.98 -5.24
C GLY A 344 35.86 7.50 -5.10
N ASP A 345 34.79 8.27 -5.35
CA ASP A 345 34.75 9.72 -5.16
C ASP A 345 34.50 10.05 -3.68
N THR A 346 35.57 9.89 -2.90
CA THR A 346 35.51 10.03 -1.44
C THR A 346 35.23 11.46 -1.02
N GLU A 347 35.82 12.44 -1.72
CA GLU A 347 35.69 13.86 -1.38
C GLU A 347 34.23 14.33 -1.50
N ASN A 348 33.58 14.05 -2.64
CA ASN A 348 32.20 14.46 -2.83
C ASN A 348 31.22 13.61 -2.02
N GLY A 349 31.54 12.33 -1.78
CA GLY A 349 30.75 11.47 -0.89
C GLY A 349 30.66 12.05 0.53
N ILE A 350 31.79 12.50 1.08
CA ILE A 350 31.84 13.19 2.39
C ILE A 350 30.97 14.45 2.39
N LYS A 351 31.06 15.29 1.34
CA LYS A 351 30.24 16.51 1.23
C LYS A 351 28.74 16.18 1.24
N ALA A 352 28.32 15.14 0.53
CA ALA A 352 26.93 14.71 0.49
C ALA A 352 26.45 14.20 1.86
N TYR A 353 27.24 13.37 2.56
CA TYR A 353 26.89 12.92 3.91
C TYR A 353 26.82 14.07 4.93
N LYS A 354 27.73 15.06 4.84
CA LYS A 354 27.64 16.27 5.67
C LYS A 354 26.35 17.05 5.39
N LYS A 355 25.95 17.18 4.13
CA LYS A 355 24.68 17.82 3.77
C LYS A 355 23.47 17.04 4.31
N SER A 356 23.54 15.71 4.27
CA SER A 356 22.52 14.84 4.87
C SER A 356 22.37 15.09 6.37
N LEU A 357 23.48 15.25 7.11
CA LEU A 357 23.47 15.57 8.55
C LEU A 357 23.01 16.99 8.86
N GLU A 358 23.34 17.96 8.00
CA GLU A 358 22.81 19.32 8.14
C GLU A 358 21.27 19.32 8.09
N LEU A 359 20.69 18.54 7.18
CA LEU A 359 19.24 18.41 7.01
C LEU A 359 18.59 17.50 8.07
N ASN A 360 19.32 16.48 8.55
CA ASN A 360 18.89 15.61 9.64
C ASN A 360 20.09 15.22 10.53
N PRO A 361 20.32 15.94 11.64
CA PRO A 361 21.45 15.67 12.55
C PRO A 361 21.41 14.29 13.20
N LYS A 362 20.25 13.60 13.17
CA LYS A 362 20.07 12.25 13.73
C LYS A 362 20.28 11.14 12.69
N ASN A 363 20.69 11.46 11.46
CA ASN A 363 20.96 10.45 10.44
C ASN A 363 22.15 9.55 10.86
N GLN A 364 21.83 8.39 11.42
CA GLN A 364 22.82 7.43 11.88
C GLN A 364 23.67 6.83 10.75
N SER A 365 23.15 6.79 9.52
CA SER A 365 23.89 6.28 8.35
C SER A 365 25.09 7.19 8.08
N ALA A 366 24.82 8.48 7.85
CA ALA A 366 25.84 9.50 7.61
C ALA A 366 26.86 9.59 8.76
N LEU A 367 26.41 9.61 10.03
CA LEU A 367 27.33 9.63 11.18
C LEU A 367 28.31 8.46 11.18
N LYS A 368 27.83 7.25 10.90
CA LYS A 368 28.65 6.04 10.87
C LYS A 368 29.66 6.06 9.72
N VAL A 369 29.24 6.53 8.55
CA VAL A 369 30.11 6.57 7.37
C VAL A 369 31.23 7.61 7.56
N LEU A 370 30.90 8.83 8.00
CA LEU A 370 31.90 9.88 8.25
C LEU A 370 32.90 9.48 9.35
N SER A 371 32.41 8.85 10.42
CA SER A 371 33.25 8.25 11.47
C SER A 371 34.26 7.24 10.90
N LYS A 372 33.80 6.32 10.03
CA LYS A 372 34.67 5.30 9.41
C LYS A 372 35.73 5.93 8.52
N LEU A 373 35.41 7.04 7.87
CA LEU A 373 36.33 7.80 7.02
C LEU A 373 37.27 8.72 7.82
N LYS A 374 37.19 8.74 9.16
CA LYS A 374 37.98 9.61 10.06
C LYS A 374 37.80 11.10 9.74
N VAL A 375 36.59 11.49 9.35
CA VAL A 375 36.22 12.88 9.14
C VAL A 375 35.59 13.40 10.41
N ASP A 376 36.19 14.43 11.02
CA ASP A 376 35.59 15.10 12.17
C ASP A 376 34.27 15.79 11.74
N ASN A 377 33.24 15.60 12.57
CA ASN A 377 31.88 16.07 12.33
C ASN A 377 31.78 17.59 12.37
#